data_AF-A0A819AM81-F1
#
_entry.id   AF-A0A819AM81-F1
#
_cell.length_a   1.000
_cell.length_b   1.000
_cell.length_c   1.000
_cell.angle_alpha   90.00
_cell.angle_beta   90.00
_cell.angle_gamma   90.00
#
_symmetry.space_group_name_H-M   'P 1'
#
loop_
_entity.id
_entity.type
_entity.pdbx_description
1 polymer ?
#
loop_
_entity_poly.entity_id
_entity_poly.type
_entity_poly.pdbx_seq_one_letter_code
_entity_poly.pdbx_strand_id
1 'polypeptide(L)'
;MNLNRLLEKLHLLNHPFYKAWNEGKLTHESLQLYAQEYYHHVAAFPRYISQIHALCPDISARQILLENLIDEEQGADNHPELWIRFAEGFGVKREEIKQPPELQKTTELVDGYFDLVKADYATGLGALYAYERQTPEVSKSKIDGLKKHYAVSDEKTLQFFSVHEKTDEWHTEELAGLIEKLSETDQEKVLQGATKGAKLLWSFLDGMILDQYIKTVEEEDIIVITSKIISIVQGRLVAKNTISKRSLVYKEADLVLETDVNPYDLYLTIKNDVLIPSAGIDESNIDGFYVLYPENVQETATQIWEYLKKQHNVQKLGIVITDSHTTIMRRGVTGIALGWCGFEPLYSYINKPDLCGNPLRVTQVNILDSLATAAVFVMGEGNEQTPLAIIRDAPKISFLNRIPTVEEQKAIVISMDEDLYAPLLRSANWSKIMDKR
;
A
#
# COMPACT_ATOMS: atom_id res chain seq x y z
N MET A 1 2.32 26.70 1.59
CA MET A 1 3.67 26.06 1.43
C MET A 1 3.80 24.60 1.92
N ASN A 2 2.91 24.04 2.76
CA ASN A 2 3.02 22.62 3.21
C ASN A 2 2.22 21.61 2.32
N LEU A 3 1.17 22.06 1.64
CA LEU A 3 0.25 21.22 0.85
C LEU A 3 0.96 20.47 -0.29
N ASN A 4 1.69 21.19 -1.16
CA ASN A 4 2.28 20.57 -2.34
C ASN A 4 3.31 19.49 -2.01
N ARG A 5 4.13 19.73 -0.98
CA ARG A 5 5.14 18.76 -0.51
C ARG A 5 4.50 17.49 0.06
N LEU A 6 3.35 17.63 0.74
CA LEU A 6 2.64 16.48 1.30
C LEU A 6 1.97 15.66 0.19
N LEU A 7 1.32 16.34 -0.76
CA LEU A 7 0.72 15.70 -1.93
C LEU A 7 1.75 15.04 -2.85
N GLU A 8 2.99 15.55 -2.91
CA GLU A 8 4.06 14.94 -3.70
C GLU A 8 4.35 13.49 -3.29
N LYS A 9 4.29 13.20 -1.99
CA LYS A 9 4.46 11.84 -1.48
C LYS A 9 3.31 10.91 -1.89
N LEU A 10 2.13 11.47 -2.10
CA LEU A 10 0.92 10.76 -2.51
C LEU A 10 0.61 10.96 -4.00
N HIS A 11 1.59 11.41 -4.80
CA HIS A 11 1.41 11.56 -6.23
C HIS A 11 1.17 10.19 -6.87
N LEU A 12 0.19 10.07 -7.76
CA LEU A 12 -0.21 8.78 -8.31
C LEU A 12 0.93 8.10 -9.08
N LEU A 13 1.77 8.86 -9.80
CA LEU A 13 2.92 8.28 -10.51
C LEU A 13 3.99 7.65 -9.60
N ASN A 14 3.97 7.97 -8.30
CA ASN A 14 4.86 7.32 -7.33
C ASN A 14 4.33 5.94 -6.87
N HIS A 15 3.05 5.66 -7.09
CA HIS A 15 2.42 4.40 -6.73
C HIS A 15 2.95 3.23 -7.60
N PRO A 16 3.20 2.03 -7.04
CA PRO A 16 3.73 0.90 -7.81
C PRO A 16 2.86 0.49 -8.98
N PHE A 17 1.55 0.63 -8.89
CA PHE A 17 0.63 0.37 -9.99
C PHE A 17 1.00 1.18 -11.24
N TYR A 18 1.28 2.48 -11.09
CA TYR A 18 1.67 3.35 -12.21
C TYR A 18 3.14 3.17 -12.62
N LYS A 19 4.02 2.79 -11.71
CA LYS A 19 5.38 2.35 -12.09
C LYS A 19 5.34 1.11 -12.97
N ALA A 20 4.55 0.10 -12.58
CA ALA A 20 4.31 -1.10 -13.37
C ALA A 20 3.65 -0.78 -14.72
N TRP A 21 2.71 0.18 -14.75
CA TRP A 21 2.13 0.69 -15.98
C TRP A 21 3.22 1.21 -16.95
N ASN A 22 4.06 2.13 -16.48
CA ASN A 22 5.10 2.78 -17.27
C ASN A 22 6.24 1.84 -17.69
N GLU A 23 6.44 0.74 -16.97
CA GLU A 23 7.42 -0.30 -17.29
C GLU A 23 6.85 -1.41 -18.18
N GLY A 24 5.55 -1.38 -18.50
CA GLY A 24 4.91 -2.41 -19.31
C GLY A 24 4.67 -3.74 -18.60
N LYS A 25 4.53 -3.71 -17.26
CA LYS A 25 4.41 -4.90 -16.39
C LYS A 25 2.99 -5.24 -15.99
N LEU A 26 2.00 -4.40 -16.31
CA LEU A 26 0.60 -4.73 -16.04
C LEU A 26 0.09 -5.73 -17.08
N THR A 27 -0.79 -6.63 -16.66
CA THR A 27 -1.44 -7.56 -17.59
C THR A 27 -2.57 -6.85 -18.34
N HIS A 28 -3.02 -7.42 -19.46
CA HIS A 28 -4.17 -6.86 -20.18
C HIS A 28 -5.42 -6.89 -19.29
N GLU A 29 -5.59 -7.95 -18.51
CA GLU A 29 -6.67 -8.10 -17.53
C GLU A 29 -6.60 -7.03 -16.42
N SER A 30 -5.39 -6.67 -15.95
CA SER A 30 -5.21 -5.56 -14.99
C SER A 30 -5.71 -4.24 -15.54
N LEU A 31 -5.43 -3.97 -16.83
CA LEU A 31 -5.85 -2.73 -17.50
C LEU A 31 -7.36 -2.71 -17.73
N GLN A 32 -7.96 -3.86 -18.08
CA GLN A 32 -9.41 -4.01 -18.20
C GLN A 32 -10.11 -3.76 -16.87
N LEU A 33 -9.63 -4.36 -15.78
CA LEU A 33 -10.17 -4.13 -14.44
C LEU A 33 -10.03 -2.66 -14.02
N TYR A 34 -8.85 -2.06 -14.23
CA TYR A 34 -8.63 -0.64 -13.92
C TYR A 34 -9.61 0.26 -14.68
N ALA A 35 -9.82 0.00 -15.96
CA ALA A 35 -10.72 0.78 -16.80
C ALA A 35 -12.19 0.65 -16.34
N GLN A 36 -12.62 -0.55 -15.92
CA GLN A 36 -13.94 -0.79 -15.35
C GLN A 36 -14.12 -0.08 -14.02
N GLU A 37 -13.18 -0.27 -13.11
CA GLU A 37 -13.31 0.18 -11.73
C GLU A 37 -13.20 1.71 -11.61
N TYR A 38 -12.24 2.33 -12.31
CA TYR A 38 -12.05 3.78 -12.24
C TYR A 38 -13.17 4.57 -12.93
N TYR A 39 -13.95 3.94 -13.82
CA TYR A 39 -15.11 4.56 -14.46
C TYR A 39 -16.08 5.15 -13.42
N HIS A 40 -16.27 4.48 -12.28
CA HIS A 40 -17.19 4.95 -11.25
C HIS A 40 -16.77 6.28 -10.63
N HIS A 41 -15.46 6.50 -10.46
CA HIS A 41 -14.94 7.78 -10.00
C HIS A 41 -15.14 8.86 -11.06
N VAL A 42 -14.81 8.58 -12.32
CA VAL A 42 -14.99 9.51 -13.45
C VAL A 42 -16.46 9.89 -13.64
N ALA A 43 -17.36 8.90 -13.60
CA ALA A 43 -18.80 9.11 -13.74
C ALA A 43 -19.42 9.88 -12.56
N ALA A 44 -18.78 9.87 -11.39
CA ALA A 44 -19.22 10.63 -10.22
C ALA A 44 -18.60 12.04 -10.16
N PHE A 45 -17.50 12.29 -10.88
CA PHE A 45 -16.72 13.52 -10.82
C PHE A 45 -17.52 14.82 -11.06
N PRO A 46 -18.38 14.91 -12.09
CA PRO A 46 -19.26 16.08 -12.27
C PRO A 46 -20.13 16.42 -11.05
N ARG A 47 -20.58 15.38 -10.34
CA ARG A 47 -21.41 15.55 -9.14
C ARG A 47 -20.59 16.01 -7.93
N TYR A 48 -19.31 15.68 -7.86
CA TYR A 48 -18.40 16.24 -6.86
C TYR A 48 -18.30 17.76 -7.04
N ILE A 49 -18.03 18.20 -8.27
CA ILE A 49 -17.93 19.63 -8.61
C ILE A 49 -19.24 20.35 -8.33
N SER A 50 -20.37 19.75 -8.73
CA SER A 50 -21.71 20.29 -8.47
C SER A 50 -21.99 20.51 -6.98
N GLN A 51 -21.56 19.58 -6.13
CA GLN A 51 -21.71 19.69 -4.68
C GLN A 51 -20.84 20.81 -4.10
N ILE A 52 -19.58 20.92 -4.54
CA ILE A 52 -18.68 22.02 -4.15
C ILE A 52 -19.26 23.36 -4.59
N HIS A 53 -19.74 23.45 -5.83
CA HIS A 53 -20.39 24.61 -6.41
C HIS A 53 -21.61 25.05 -5.58
N ALA A 54 -22.46 24.09 -5.17
CA ALA A 54 -23.64 24.36 -4.35
C ALA A 54 -23.29 24.92 -2.96
N LEU A 55 -22.15 24.53 -2.40
CA LEU A 55 -21.65 25.04 -1.11
C LEU A 55 -20.88 26.37 -1.22
N CYS A 56 -20.55 26.80 -2.44
CA CYS A 56 -19.72 27.99 -2.66
C CYS A 56 -20.55 29.28 -2.60
N PRO A 57 -20.30 30.18 -1.62
CA PRO A 57 -21.06 31.43 -1.50
C PRO A 57 -20.64 32.49 -2.52
N ASP A 58 -19.39 32.45 -3.01
CA ASP A 58 -18.82 33.45 -3.91
C ASP A 58 -19.18 33.18 -5.38
N ILE A 59 -19.64 34.21 -6.09
CA ILE A 59 -20.09 34.05 -7.48
C ILE A 59 -18.93 33.81 -8.46
N SER A 60 -17.80 34.47 -8.25
CA SER A 60 -16.63 34.33 -9.13
C SER A 60 -16.04 32.92 -9.02
N ALA A 61 -15.95 32.39 -7.80
CA ALA A 61 -15.56 31.01 -7.56
C ALA A 61 -16.55 29.99 -8.13
N ARG A 62 -17.86 30.26 -8.04
CA ARG A 62 -18.88 29.42 -8.70
C ARG A 62 -18.74 29.41 -10.22
N GLN A 63 -18.35 30.52 -10.85
CA GLN A 63 -18.14 30.56 -12.30
C GLN A 63 -16.98 29.64 -12.73
N ILE A 64 -15.87 29.65 -12.00
CA ILE A 64 -14.74 28.73 -12.22
C ILE A 64 -15.19 27.27 -12.08
N LEU A 65 -15.92 26.94 -11.02
CA LEU A 65 -16.44 25.57 -10.82
C LEU A 65 -17.47 25.16 -11.88
N LEU A 66 -18.24 26.12 -12.41
CA LEU A 66 -19.21 25.86 -13.48
C LEU A 66 -18.51 25.58 -14.81
N GLU A 67 -17.46 26.32 -15.14
CA GLU A 67 -16.63 26.07 -16.32
C GLU A 67 -16.01 24.67 -16.25
N ASN A 68 -15.46 24.31 -15.09
CA ASN A 68 -14.93 22.99 -14.83
C ASN A 68 -16.01 21.88 -14.98
N LEU A 69 -17.21 22.09 -14.43
CA LEU A 69 -18.34 21.16 -14.60
C LEU A 69 -18.78 21.01 -16.07
N ILE A 70 -18.75 22.11 -16.83
CA ILE A 70 -19.09 22.10 -18.25
C ILE A 70 -18.10 21.22 -19.02
N ASP A 71 -16.81 21.38 -18.78
CA ASP A 71 -15.78 20.58 -19.45
C ASP A 71 -15.92 19.07 -19.13
N GLU A 72 -16.28 18.74 -17.89
CA GLU A 72 -16.46 17.36 -17.46
C GLU A 72 -17.72 16.67 -18.03
N GLU A 73 -18.85 17.38 -18.13
CA GLU A 73 -20.17 16.75 -18.33
C GLU A 73 -20.89 17.16 -19.62
N GLN A 74 -20.56 18.31 -20.22
CA GLN A 74 -21.35 18.84 -21.34
C GLN A 74 -21.04 18.16 -22.68
N GLY A 75 -22.09 17.77 -23.40
CA GLY A 75 -21.99 17.33 -24.80
C GLY A 75 -21.78 15.83 -24.98
N ALA A 76 -21.52 15.42 -26.22
CA ALA A 76 -21.39 14.02 -26.61
C ALA A 76 -20.00 13.41 -26.30
N ASP A 77 -19.01 14.26 -26.06
CA ASP A 77 -17.62 13.90 -25.73
C ASP A 77 -17.29 14.24 -24.28
N ASN A 78 -18.27 14.13 -23.38
CA ASN A 78 -18.05 14.29 -21.93
C ASN A 78 -17.09 13.23 -21.38
N HIS A 79 -16.45 13.55 -20.27
CA HIS A 79 -15.38 12.72 -19.69
C HIS A 79 -15.80 11.28 -19.35
N PRO A 80 -17.01 11.03 -18.77
CA PRO A 80 -17.50 9.67 -18.59
C PRO A 80 -17.62 8.86 -19.89
N GLU A 81 -18.10 9.48 -20.98
CA GLU A 81 -18.17 8.82 -22.29
C GLU A 81 -16.77 8.57 -22.88
N LEU A 82 -15.85 9.52 -22.76
CA LEU A 82 -14.45 9.32 -23.18
C LEU A 82 -13.78 8.18 -22.41
N TRP A 83 -14.08 8.02 -21.13
CA TRP A 83 -13.57 6.90 -20.33
C TRP A 83 -14.16 5.55 -20.76
N ILE A 84 -15.44 5.50 -21.13
CA ILE A 84 -16.03 4.29 -21.70
C ILE A 84 -15.30 3.89 -22.99
N ARG A 85 -14.96 4.84 -23.86
CA ARG A 85 -14.19 4.57 -25.09
C ARG A 85 -12.80 4.02 -24.79
N PHE A 86 -12.15 4.55 -23.76
CA PHE A 86 -10.89 4.01 -23.26
C PHE A 86 -11.05 2.53 -22.86
N ALA A 87 -12.05 2.19 -22.04
CA ALA A 87 -12.32 0.82 -21.63
C ALA A 87 -12.70 -0.11 -22.80
N GLU A 88 -13.48 0.37 -23.77
CA GLU A 88 -13.80 -0.34 -25.02
C GLU A 88 -12.53 -0.68 -25.84
N GLY A 89 -11.52 0.19 -25.81
CA GLY A 89 -10.21 -0.04 -26.45
C GLY A 89 -9.45 -1.24 -25.86
N PHE A 90 -9.77 -1.63 -24.63
CA PHE A 90 -9.29 -2.85 -23.97
C PHE A 90 -10.27 -4.03 -24.09
N GLY A 91 -11.31 -3.92 -24.91
CA GLY A 91 -12.26 -5.00 -25.16
C GLY A 91 -13.31 -5.20 -24.07
N VAL A 92 -13.43 -4.28 -23.10
CA VAL A 92 -14.51 -4.33 -22.09
C VAL A 92 -15.83 -3.89 -22.72
N LYS A 93 -16.92 -4.62 -22.45
CA LYS A 93 -18.24 -4.22 -22.98
C LYS A 93 -18.82 -3.05 -22.20
N ARG A 94 -19.48 -2.12 -22.91
CA ARG A 94 -20.16 -0.95 -22.34
C ARG A 94 -21.12 -1.27 -21.18
N GLU A 95 -21.82 -2.40 -21.26
CA GLU A 95 -22.76 -2.84 -20.21
C GLU A 95 -22.04 -3.38 -18.96
N GLU A 96 -20.82 -3.90 -19.11
CA GLU A 96 -19.99 -4.39 -18.00
C GLU A 96 -19.40 -3.20 -17.23
N ILE A 97 -18.91 -2.17 -17.93
CA ILE A 97 -18.35 -0.95 -17.33
C ILE A 97 -19.33 -0.23 -16.39
N LYS A 98 -20.63 -0.32 -16.70
CA LYS A 98 -21.69 0.36 -15.93
C LYS A 98 -22.27 -0.48 -14.79
N GLN A 99 -21.83 -1.73 -14.62
CA GLN A 99 -22.23 -2.53 -13.47
C GLN A 99 -21.68 -1.92 -12.18
N PRO A 100 -22.28 -2.20 -11.01
CA PRO A 100 -21.71 -1.76 -9.74
C PRO A 100 -20.23 -2.18 -9.60
N PRO A 101 -19.39 -1.37 -8.92
CA PRO A 101 -17.98 -1.71 -8.76
C PRO A 101 -17.80 -3.08 -8.13
N GLU A 102 -16.86 -3.88 -8.64
CA GLU A 102 -16.46 -5.15 -8.04
C GLU A 102 -15.50 -4.91 -6.87
N LEU A 103 -14.63 -3.89 -6.98
CA LEU A 103 -13.69 -3.55 -5.92
C LEU A 103 -14.35 -2.69 -4.85
N GLN A 104 -14.29 -3.17 -3.61
CA GLN A 104 -14.67 -2.37 -2.45
C GLN A 104 -13.92 -1.04 -2.38
N LYS A 105 -12.64 -1.01 -2.80
CA LYS A 105 -11.85 0.22 -2.82
C LYS A 105 -12.39 1.27 -3.80
N THR A 106 -13.07 0.86 -4.85
CA THR A 106 -13.79 1.76 -5.76
C THR A 106 -15.00 2.37 -5.08
N THR A 107 -15.78 1.57 -4.36
CA THR A 107 -16.90 2.08 -3.55
C THR A 107 -16.40 3.07 -2.49
N GLU A 108 -15.33 2.72 -1.76
CA GLU A 108 -14.71 3.59 -0.76
C GLU A 108 -14.17 4.90 -1.37
N LEU A 109 -13.58 4.84 -2.57
CA LEU A 109 -13.13 6.02 -3.30
C LEU A 109 -14.31 6.95 -3.60
N VAL A 110 -15.39 6.42 -4.18
CA VAL A 110 -16.56 7.21 -4.59
C VAL A 110 -17.30 7.79 -3.39
N ASP A 111 -17.64 6.96 -2.41
CA ASP A 111 -18.34 7.37 -1.19
C ASP A 111 -17.48 8.33 -0.37
N GLY A 112 -16.17 8.06 -0.27
CA GLY A 112 -15.21 8.91 0.41
C GLY A 112 -15.09 10.29 -0.23
N TYR A 113 -15.10 10.39 -1.57
CA TYR A 113 -15.13 11.69 -2.24
C TYR A 113 -16.44 12.44 -1.99
N PHE A 114 -17.60 11.76 -2.05
CA PHE A 114 -18.87 12.37 -1.67
C PHE A 114 -18.86 12.87 -0.22
N ASP A 115 -18.24 12.13 0.70
CA ASP A 115 -18.07 12.51 2.09
C ASP A 115 -17.21 13.77 2.26
N LEU A 116 -16.17 13.93 1.45
CA LEU A 116 -15.33 15.13 1.44
C LEU A 116 -16.07 16.35 0.87
N VAL A 117 -16.73 16.19 -0.28
CA VAL A 117 -17.40 17.33 -0.95
C VAL A 117 -18.69 17.75 -0.27
N LYS A 118 -19.32 16.88 0.52
CA LYS A 118 -20.51 17.24 1.32
C LYS A 118 -20.16 17.93 2.64
N ALA A 119 -18.92 17.82 3.11
CA ALA A 119 -18.52 18.29 4.43
C ALA A 119 -18.58 19.83 4.52
N ASP A 120 -17.85 20.51 3.64
CA ASP A 120 -17.85 21.96 3.47
C ASP A 120 -17.11 22.35 2.18
N TYR A 121 -17.26 23.61 1.77
CA TYR A 121 -16.65 24.15 0.55
C TYR A 121 -15.12 23.98 0.50
N ALA A 122 -14.42 24.30 1.59
CA ALA A 122 -12.96 24.29 1.62
C ALA A 122 -12.40 22.85 1.61
N THR A 123 -13.01 21.94 2.36
CA THR A 123 -12.67 20.51 2.32
C THR A 123 -12.88 19.92 0.92
N GLY A 124 -14.02 20.22 0.28
CA GLY A 124 -14.33 19.77 -1.08
C GLY A 124 -13.36 20.32 -2.12
N LEU A 125 -13.05 21.62 -2.04
CA LEU A 125 -12.07 22.28 -2.92
C LEU A 125 -10.68 21.64 -2.82
N GLY A 126 -10.26 21.26 -1.60
CA GLY A 126 -9.02 20.52 -1.40
C GLY A 126 -9.01 19.14 -2.07
N ALA A 127 -10.11 18.39 -1.97
CA ALA A 127 -10.23 17.08 -2.60
C ALA A 127 -10.20 17.18 -4.15
N LEU A 128 -10.85 18.20 -4.72
CA LEU A 128 -10.82 18.50 -6.14
C LEU A 128 -9.40 18.86 -6.60
N TYR A 129 -8.74 19.79 -5.90
CA TYR A 129 -7.37 20.21 -6.20
C TYR A 129 -6.36 19.04 -6.16
N ALA A 130 -6.51 18.10 -5.22
CA ALA A 130 -5.65 16.93 -5.14
C ALA A 130 -5.76 15.98 -6.34
N TYR A 131 -6.93 15.93 -6.99
CA TYR A 131 -7.12 15.17 -8.22
C TYR A 131 -6.56 15.95 -9.42
N GLU A 132 -7.01 17.18 -9.65
CA GLU A 132 -6.70 17.92 -10.87
C GLU A 132 -5.21 18.24 -11.02
N ARG A 133 -4.54 18.61 -9.92
CA ARG A 133 -3.11 18.99 -9.95
C ARG A 133 -2.21 17.95 -10.64
N GLN A 134 -2.51 16.67 -10.45
CA GLN A 134 -1.68 15.58 -10.98
C GLN A 134 -2.19 15.04 -12.32
N THR A 135 -3.38 15.43 -12.76
CA THR A 135 -4.05 14.83 -13.91
C THR A 135 -3.34 15.09 -15.25
N PRO A 136 -2.73 16.27 -15.53
CA PRO A 136 -1.97 16.46 -16.77
C PRO A 136 -0.76 15.51 -16.85
N GLU A 137 0.04 15.45 -15.80
CA GLU A 137 1.26 14.61 -15.76
C GLU A 137 0.91 13.12 -15.81
N VAL A 138 -0.11 12.70 -15.05
CA VAL A 138 -0.60 11.32 -15.06
C VAL A 138 -1.14 10.94 -16.44
N SER A 139 -1.90 11.82 -17.11
CA SER A 139 -2.46 11.56 -18.43
C SER A 139 -1.37 11.41 -19.49
N LYS A 140 -0.38 12.30 -19.48
CA LYS A 140 0.79 12.18 -20.37
C LYS A 140 1.55 10.88 -20.15
N SER A 141 1.85 10.54 -18.89
CA SER A 141 2.52 9.28 -18.53
C SER A 141 1.71 8.07 -18.99
N LYS A 142 0.37 8.11 -18.85
CA LYS A 142 -0.51 7.03 -19.31
C LYS A 142 -0.42 6.85 -20.82
N ILE A 143 -0.52 7.93 -21.60
CA ILE A 143 -0.40 7.90 -23.07
C ILE A 143 0.93 7.27 -23.48
N ASP A 144 2.04 7.70 -22.87
CA ASP A 144 3.38 7.20 -23.19
C ASP A 144 3.50 5.70 -22.88
N GLY A 145 3.03 5.26 -21.71
CA GLY A 145 3.02 3.85 -21.33
C GLY A 145 2.15 2.99 -22.27
N LEU A 146 0.95 3.47 -22.59
CA LEU A 146 -0.01 2.81 -23.49
C LEU A 146 0.55 2.59 -24.90
N LYS A 147 1.14 3.64 -25.48
CA LYS A 147 1.76 3.57 -26.81
C LYS A 147 2.96 2.64 -26.83
N LYS A 148 3.83 2.75 -25.82
CA LYS A 148 5.13 2.05 -25.79
C LYS A 148 5.00 0.58 -25.45
N HIS A 149 4.11 0.22 -24.51
CA HIS A 149 4.09 -1.12 -23.90
C HIS A 149 2.83 -1.94 -24.23
N TYR A 150 1.72 -1.29 -24.59
CA TYR A 150 0.43 -1.96 -24.75
C TYR A 150 -0.17 -1.83 -26.16
N ALA A 151 0.62 -1.30 -27.11
CA ALA A 151 0.24 -1.13 -28.53
C ALA A 151 -1.05 -0.32 -28.76
N VAL A 152 -1.43 0.54 -27.79
CA VAL A 152 -2.59 1.43 -27.91
C VAL A 152 -2.11 2.75 -28.50
N SER A 153 -2.43 2.99 -29.77
CA SER A 153 -2.06 4.23 -30.48
C SER A 153 -3.23 4.91 -31.16
N ASP A 154 -4.44 4.33 -31.10
CA ASP A 154 -5.61 4.93 -31.71
C ASP A 154 -6.12 6.13 -30.90
N GLU A 155 -6.56 7.16 -31.62
CA GLU A 155 -6.98 8.42 -31.03
C GLU A 155 -8.23 8.27 -30.16
N LYS A 156 -9.15 7.34 -30.53
CA LYS A 156 -10.41 7.13 -29.83
C LYS A 156 -10.17 6.61 -28.40
N THR A 157 -9.30 5.62 -28.23
CA THR A 157 -8.96 5.04 -26.92
C THR A 157 -8.18 6.03 -26.05
N LEU A 158 -7.33 6.86 -26.65
CA LEU A 158 -6.48 7.82 -25.94
C LEU A 158 -7.14 9.18 -25.69
N GLN A 159 -8.36 9.40 -26.20
CA GLN A 159 -8.99 10.72 -26.23
C GLN A 159 -9.18 11.30 -24.83
N PHE A 160 -9.60 10.48 -23.85
CA PHE A 160 -9.75 10.91 -22.46
C PHE A 160 -8.46 11.54 -21.92
N PHE A 161 -7.32 10.85 -22.04
CA PHE A 161 -6.05 11.37 -21.55
C PHE A 161 -5.55 12.57 -22.36
N SER A 162 -5.85 12.60 -23.66
CA SER A 162 -5.40 13.68 -24.55
C SER A 162 -6.07 15.02 -24.24
N VAL A 163 -7.32 15.02 -23.76
CA VAL A 163 -7.99 16.24 -23.29
C VAL A 163 -7.44 16.69 -21.94
N HIS A 164 -7.23 15.75 -21.01
CA HIS A 164 -6.69 16.06 -19.69
C HIS A 164 -5.20 16.48 -19.69
N GLU A 165 -4.41 16.03 -20.68
CA GLU A 165 -3.03 16.52 -20.88
C GLU A 165 -2.99 18.02 -21.17
N LYS A 166 -4.02 18.58 -21.81
CA LYS A 166 -4.04 19.98 -22.28
C LYS A 166 -4.92 20.90 -21.44
N THR A 167 -6.01 20.40 -20.88
CA THR A 167 -7.05 21.22 -20.24
C THR A 167 -6.75 21.49 -18.75
N ASP A 168 -6.10 20.57 -18.05
CA ASP A 168 -6.03 20.60 -16.57
C ASP A 168 -4.95 21.52 -15.97
N GLU A 169 -4.01 22.02 -16.78
CA GLU A 169 -3.07 23.05 -16.31
C GLU A 169 -3.82 24.31 -15.90
N TRP A 170 -4.85 24.69 -16.65
CA TRP A 170 -5.67 25.87 -16.37
C TRP A 170 -6.54 25.70 -15.13
N HIS A 171 -7.20 24.54 -14.98
CA HIS A 171 -8.01 24.23 -13.78
C HIS A 171 -7.17 24.27 -12.50
N THR A 172 -5.97 23.70 -12.54
CA THR A 172 -5.07 23.68 -11.38
C THR A 172 -4.70 25.09 -10.91
N GLU A 173 -4.43 26.01 -11.85
CA GLU A 173 -4.11 27.41 -11.54
C GLU A 173 -5.30 28.16 -10.94
N GLU A 174 -6.49 28.02 -11.53
CA GLU A 174 -7.70 28.67 -11.03
C GLU A 174 -8.10 28.16 -9.64
N LEU A 175 -8.05 26.84 -9.41
CA LEU A 175 -8.30 26.25 -8.09
C LEU A 175 -7.27 26.70 -7.06
N ALA A 176 -5.99 26.79 -7.42
CA ALA A 176 -4.97 27.34 -6.53
C ALA A 176 -5.30 28.79 -6.16
N GLY A 177 -5.72 29.61 -7.13
CA GLY A 177 -6.18 30.98 -6.90
C GLY A 177 -7.42 31.08 -6.01
N LEU A 178 -8.33 30.09 -6.07
CA LEU A 178 -9.46 29.99 -5.12
C LEU A 178 -8.99 29.67 -3.71
N ILE A 179 -8.04 28.74 -3.55
CA ILE A 179 -7.49 28.34 -2.25
C ILE A 179 -6.74 29.50 -1.60
N GLU A 180 -5.97 30.28 -2.35
CA GLU A 180 -5.21 31.42 -1.82
C GLU A 180 -6.10 32.53 -1.22
N LYS A 181 -7.33 32.66 -1.73
CA LYS A 181 -8.31 33.66 -1.24
C LYS A 181 -9.03 33.21 0.04
N LEU A 182 -8.87 31.95 0.45
CA LEU A 182 -9.50 31.42 1.67
C LEU A 182 -8.80 31.92 2.94
N SER A 183 -9.54 31.91 4.05
CA SER A 183 -9.01 32.15 5.38
C SER A 183 -7.97 31.08 5.77
N GLU A 184 -7.06 31.39 6.71
CA GLU A 184 -6.08 30.40 7.19
C GLU A 184 -6.77 29.13 7.73
N THR A 185 -7.88 29.28 8.45
CA THR A 185 -8.68 28.15 8.98
C THR A 185 -9.27 27.28 7.86
N ASP A 186 -9.71 27.89 6.75
CA ASP A 186 -10.24 27.12 5.62
C ASP A 186 -9.11 26.51 4.78
N GLN A 187 -7.94 27.15 4.69
CA GLN A 187 -6.76 26.54 4.06
C GLN A 187 -6.29 25.27 4.81
N GLU A 188 -6.47 25.19 6.13
CA GLU A 188 -6.25 23.95 6.87
C GLU A 188 -7.24 22.85 6.48
N LYS A 189 -8.52 23.19 6.25
CA LYS A 189 -9.52 22.24 5.75
C LYS A 189 -9.21 21.78 4.33
N VAL A 190 -8.76 22.69 3.46
CA VAL A 190 -8.25 22.35 2.11
C VAL A 190 -7.14 21.31 2.23
N LEU A 191 -6.17 21.51 3.12
CA LEU A 191 -5.09 20.55 3.35
C LEU A 191 -5.62 19.18 3.79
N GLN A 192 -6.61 19.14 4.69
CA GLN A 192 -7.23 17.89 5.13
C GLN A 192 -7.99 17.19 3.99
N GLY A 193 -8.80 17.94 3.24
CA GLY A 193 -9.57 17.44 2.11
C GLY A 193 -8.66 16.88 1.02
N ALA A 194 -7.63 17.63 0.65
CA ALA A 194 -6.63 17.21 -0.33
C ALA A 194 -5.87 15.95 0.10
N THR A 195 -5.43 15.90 1.35
CA THR A 195 -4.72 14.74 1.89
C THR A 195 -5.60 13.49 1.89
N LYS A 196 -6.87 13.62 2.31
CA LYS A 196 -7.82 12.49 2.33
C LYS A 196 -8.17 12.04 0.91
N GLY A 197 -8.44 12.98 -0.01
CA GLY A 197 -8.70 12.68 -1.41
C GLY A 197 -7.55 11.92 -2.07
N ALA A 198 -6.31 12.40 -1.90
CA ALA A 198 -5.11 11.72 -2.41
C ALA A 198 -4.94 10.31 -1.82
N LYS A 199 -5.22 10.12 -0.52
CA LYS A 199 -5.19 8.79 0.12
C LYS A 199 -6.26 7.84 -0.41
N LEU A 200 -7.46 8.34 -0.74
CA LEU A 200 -8.52 7.54 -1.34
C LEU A 200 -8.11 7.05 -2.74
N LEU A 201 -7.52 7.93 -3.56
CA LEU A 201 -6.98 7.57 -4.88
C LEU A 201 -5.85 6.54 -4.77
N TRP A 202 -4.94 6.71 -3.80
CA TRP A 202 -3.90 5.72 -3.51
C TRP A 202 -4.49 4.38 -3.07
N SER A 203 -5.44 4.38 -2.12
CA SER A 203 -6.07 3.16 -1.63
C SER A 203 -6.85 2.42 -2.72
N PHE A 204 -7.40 3.13 -3.72
CA PHE A 204 -7.96 2.52 -4.92
C PHE A 204 -6.90 1.71 -5.68
N LEU A 205 -5.73 2.29 -5.92
CA LEU A 205 -4.64 1.60 -6.61
C LEU A 205 -4.04 0.45 -5.79
N ASP A 206 -4.08 0.51 -4.46
CA ASP A 206 -3.73 -0.63 -3.60
C ASP A 206 -4.68 -1.82 -3.84
N GLY A 207 -5.98 -1.56 -3.93
CA GLY A 207 -7.01 -2.58 -4.25
C GLY A 207 -6.77 -3.24 -5.61
N MET A 208 -6.32 -2.46 -6.60
CA MET A 208 -5.96 -2.98 -7.92
C MET A 208 -4.81 -4.00 -7.87
N ILE A 209 -3.94 -3.94 -6.87
CA ILE A 209 -2.83 -4.89 -6.71
C ILE A 209 -3.32 -6.18 -6.06
N LEU A 210 -4.00 -6.10 -4.91
CA LEU A 210 -4.37 -7.31 -4.16
C LEU A 210 -5.41 -8.16 -4.87
N ASP A 211 -6.48 -7.57 -5.39
CA ASP A 211 -7.60 -8.32 -5.99
C ASP A 211 -7.21 -8.97 -7.33
N GLN A 212 -6.18 -8.43 -7.99
CA GLN A 212 -5.61 -9.08 -9.17
C GLN A 212 -5.01 -10.46 -8.83
N TYR A 213 -4.32 -10.57 -7.68
CA TYR A 213 -3.55 -11.76 -7.33
C TYR A 213 -4.25 -12.67 -6.32
N ILE A 214 -5.17 -12.13 -5.51
CA ILE A 214 -5.97 -12.88 -4.53
C ILE A 214 -7.42 -12.90 -5.01
N LYS A 215 -7.73 -13.83 -5.92
CA LYS A 215 -9.07 -13.92 -6.53
C LYS A 215 -10.13 -14.52 -5.62
N THR A 216 -9.73 -15.47 -4.79
CA THR A 216 -10.64 -16.22 -3.91
C THR A 216 -9.97 -16.47 -2.57
N VAL A 217 -10.65 -16.08 -1.49
CA VAL A 217 -10.29 -16.39 -0.11
C VAL A 217 -11.43 -17.20 0.48
N GLU A 218 -11.08 -18.32 1.10
CA GLU A 218 -12.01 -19.21 1.79
C GLU A 218 -11.93 -19.00 3.32
N GLU A 219 -12.94 -19.48 4.04
CA GLU A 219 -12.89 -19.51 5.50
C GLU A 219 -11.69 -20.32 5.97
N GLU A 220 -10.98 -19.81 6.98
CA GLU A 220 -9.79 -20.41 7.55
C GLU A 220 -8.54 -20.40 6.64
N ASP A 221 -8.57 -19.60 5.56
CA ASP A 221 -7.36 -19.26 4.80
C ASP A 221 -6.42 -18.38 5.64
N ILE A 222 -5.12 -18.54 5.42
CA ILE A 222 -4.08 -17.62 5.89
C ILE A 222 -3.33 -17.08 4.69
N ILE A 223 -3.42 -15.77 4.47
CA ILE A 223 -2.70 -15.06 3.41
C ILE A 223 -1.35 -14.62 3.95
N VAL A 224 -0.29 -15.03 3.27
CA VAL A 224 1.09 -14.72 3.64
C VAL A 224 1.70 -13.82 2.59
N ILE A 225 2.32 -12.73 3.03
CA ILE A 225 2.77 -11.62 2.17
C ILE A 225 4.20 -11.24 2.53
N THR A 226 5.11 -11.22 1.54
CA THR A 226 6.47 -10.73 1.81
C THR A 226 6.48 -9.23 2.11
N SER A 227 7.28 -8.84 3.09
CA SER A 227 7.55 -7.46 3.47
C SER A 227 8.06 -6.63 2.29
N LYS A 228 8.82 -7.24 1.36
CA LYS A 228 9.42 -6.54 0.22
C LYS A 228 8.38 -5.82 -0.65
N ILE A 229 7.26 -6.48 -0.99
CA ILE A 229 6.24 -5.84 -1.83
C ILE A 229 5.54 -4.71 -1.07
N ILE A 230 5.36 -4.85 0.24
CA ILE A 230 4.80 -3.81 1.09
C ILE A 230 5.73 -2.60 1.14
N SER A 231 7.04 -2.82 1.32
CA SER A 231 8.04 -1.77 1.26
C SER A 231 8.04 -1.04 -0.08
N ILE A 232 7.92 -1.76 -1.19
CA ILE A 232 7.85 -1.17 -2.54
C ILE A 232 6.58 -0.32 -2.67
N VAL A 233 5.44 -0.81 -2.19
CA VAL A 233 4.16 -0.08 -2.15
C VAL A 233 4.25 1.20 -1.34
N GLN A 234 4.87 1.13 -0.17
CA GLN A 234 5.10 2.28 0.68
C GLN A 234 6.21 3.22 0.18
N GLY A 235 6.88 2.90 -0.93
CA GLY A 235 7.99 3.70 -1.46
C GLY A 235 9.23 3.70 -0.56
N ARG A 236 9.43 2.66 0.26
CA ARG A 236 10.56 2.47 1.18
C ARG A 236 11.85 2.08 0.43
N LEU A 237 12.23 2.90 -0.54
CA LEU A 237 13.36 2.69 -1.44
C LEU A 237 14.39 3.82 -1.27
N VAL A 238 15.67 3.45 -1.23
CA VAL A 238 16.79 4.40 -1.15
C VAL A 238 17.78 4.11 -2.27
N ALA A 239 18.08 5.09 -3.11
CA ALA A 239 19.02 4.90 -4.21
C ALA A 239 20.44 4.67 -3.70
N LYS A 240 21.12 3.61 -4.17
CA LYS A 240 22.45 3.19 -3.67
C LYS A 240 23.54 4.25 -3.87
N ASN A 241 23.37 5.15 -4.84
CA ASN A 241 24.31 6.25 -5.12
C ASN A 241 24.19 7.42 -4.12
N THR A 242 23.15 7.45 -3.28
CA THR A 242 22.91 8.57 -2.34
C THR A 242 23.50 8.33 -0.96
N ILE A 243 23.71 7.07 -0.57
CA ILE A 243 24.17 6.71 0.77
C ILE A 243 24.88 5.35 0.76
N SER A 244 25.90 5.20 1.60
CA SER A 244 26.56 3.90 1.79
C SER A 244 25.65 2.93 2.56
N LYS A 245 25.76 1.62 2.29
CA LYS A 245 25.02 0.58 3.02
C LYS A 245 25.24 0.69 4.52
N ARG A 246 26.50 0.84 4.96
CA ARG A 246 26.84 1.04 6.37
C ARG A 246 26.08 2.22 6.98
N SER A 247 26.16 3.39 6.37
CA SER A 247 25.47 4.58 6.89
C SER A 247 23.96 4.39 6.95
N LEU A 248 23.38 3.67 5.98
CA LEU A 248 21.95 3.37 5.95
C LEU A 248 21.55 2.36 7.02
N VAL A 249 22.33 1.30 7.24
CA VAL A 249 22.12 0.33 8.34
C VAL A 249 22.12 1.04 9.68
N TYR A 250 23.08 1.93 9.92
CA TYR A 250 23.11 2.74 11.14
C TYR A 250 21.96 3.77 11.18
N LYS A 251 21.36 4.15 10.06
CA LYS A 251 20.19 5.01 10.11
C LYS A 251 18.93 4.23 10.52
N GLU A 252 18.81 2.99 10.06
CA GLU A 252 17.56 2.23 10.17
C GLU A 252 17.53 1.26 11.36
N ALA A 253 18.67 0.71 11.79
CA ALA A 253 18.76 -0.23 12.92
C ALA A 253 18.48 0.47 14.27
N ASP A 254 17.96 -0.30 15.23
CA ASP A 254 17.87 0.17 16.62
C ASP A 254 19.19 -0.08 17.37
N LEU A 255 19.83 -1.22 17.08
CA LEU A 255 21.18 -1.56 17.53
C LEU A 255 21.98 -2.18 16.38
N VAL A 256 23.27 -1.85 16.30
CA VAL A 256 24.22 -2.48 15.37
C VAL A 256 25.36 -3.10 16.18
N LEU A 257 25.73 -4.34 15.87
CA LEU A 257 26.90 -4.97 16.45
C LEU A 257 28.17 -4.32 15.87
N GLU A 258 29.00 -3.72 16.72
CA GLU A 258 30.30 -3.20 16.31
C GLU A 258 31.29 -4.35 16.17
N THR A 259 31.77 -4.56 14.94
CA THR A 259 32.73 -5.61 14.60
C THR A 259 33.59 -5.18 13.41
N ASP A 260 34.88 -5.54 13.46
CA ASP A 260 35.80 -5.40 12.31
C ASP A 260 35.59 -6.50 11.27
N VAL A 261 34.85 -7.56 11.62
CA VAL A 261 34.55 -8.71 10.77
C VAL A 261 33.16 -8.54 10.19
N ASN A 262 33.09 -8.28 8.88
CA ASN A 262 31.85 -8.12 8.14
C ASN A 262 31.88 -8.94 6.82
N PRO A 263 31.64 -10.26 6.88
CA PRO A 263 31.58 -11.09 5.69
C PRO A 263 30.39 -10.69 4.83
N TYR A 264 30.61 -10.57 3.52
CA TYR A 264 29.56 -10.26 2.52
C TYR A 264 28.82 -8.92 2.72
N ASP A 265 29.42 -7.99 3.46
CA ASP A 265 28.81 -6.68 3.76
C ASP A 265 27.43 -6.82 4.45
N LEU A 266 27.34 -7.74 5.41
CA LEU A 266 26.20 -8.01 6.27
C LEU A 266 26.49 -7.63 7.73
N TYR A 267 25.64 -6.77 8.28
CA TYR A 267 25.75 -6.29 9.65
C TYR A 267 24.81 -7.07 10.56
N LEU A 268 25.25 -7.52 11.74
CA LEU A 268 24.30 -8.06 12.72
C LEU A 268 23.61 -6.90 13.43
N THR A 269 22.29 -6.85 13.40
CA THR A 269 21.51 -5.74 13.93
C THR A 269 20.31 -6.21 14.74
N ILE A 270 19.79 -5.33 15.59
CA ILE A 270 18.44 -5.46 16.14
C ILE A 270 17.58 -4.36 15.54
N LYS A 271 16.42 -4.76 15.00
CA LYS A 271 15.42 -3.86 14.42
C LYS A 271 14.04 -4.32 14.84
N ASN A 272 13.26 -3.47 15.49
CA ASN A 272 11.92 -3.77 15.99
C ASN A 272 11.90 -5.07 16.82
N ASP A 273 12.87 -5.20 17.74
CA ASP A 273 13.08 -6.38 18.59
C ASP A 273 13.42 -7.69 17.86
N VAL A 274 13.68 -7.64 16.55
CA VAL A 274 14.15 -8.79 15.75
C VAL A 274 15.66 -8.71 15.57
N LEU A 275 16.36 -9.81 15.89
CA LEU A 275 17.76 -9.99 15.52
C LEU A 275 17.84 -10.35 14.03
N ILE A 276 18.31 -9.41 13.21
CA ILE A 276 18.24 -9.51 11.75
C ILE A 276 19.52 -9.00 11.08
N PRO A 277 19.91 -9.55 9.91
CA PRO A 277 20.97 -8.96 9.10
C PRO A 277 20.59 -7.56 8.57
N SER A 278 21.51 -6.61 8.68
CA SER A 278 21.51 -5.29 8.05
C SER A 278 20.22 -4.49 8.22
N ALA A 279 19.59 -4.55 9.39
CA ALA A 279 18.30 -3.92 9.71
C ALA A 279 17.16 -4.34 8.77
N GLY A 280 17.27 -5.51 8.14
CA GLY A 280 16.32 -5.96 7.13
C GLY A 280 16.45 -5.24 5.79
N ILE A 281 17.53 -4.48 5.59
CA ILE A 281 17.80 -3.81 4.31
C ILE A 281 18.18 -4.87 3.28
N ASP A 282 17.36 -4.94 2.24
CA ASP A 282 17.58 -5.83 1.11
C ASP A 282 18.08 -5.04 -0.11
N GLU A 283 18.92 -5.69 -0.89
CA GLU A 283 19.52 -5.15 -2.11
C GLU A 283 19.45 -6.13 -3.29
N SER A 284 18.86 -7.30 -3.06
CA SER A 284 18.66 -8.36 -4.02
C SER A 284 17.36 -8.17 -4.82
N ASN A 285 17.35 -8.70 -6.04
CA ASN A 285 16.18 -8.70 -6.91
C ASN A 285 15.61 -7.29 -7.22
N ILE A 286 16.42 -6.24 -7.04
CA ILE A 286 16.12 -4.85 -7.40
C ILE A 286 17.43 -4.12 -7.75
N ASP A 287 17.47 -3.43 -8.88
CA ASP A 287 18.69 -2.76 -9.34
C ASP A 287 18.75 -1.31 -8.85
N GLY A 288 19.94 -0.85 -8.44
CA GLY A 288 20.18 0.55 -8.07
C GLY A 288 19.58 1.04 -6.74
N PHE A 289 18.78 0.23 -6.03
CA PHE A 289 18.11 0.61 -4.78
C PHE A 289 18.42 -0.33 -3.61
N TYR A 290 18.31 0.22 -2.40
CA TYR A 290 18.09 -0.50 -1.15
C TYR A 290 16.59 -0.50 -0.83
N VAL A 291 16.04 -1.64 -0.43
CA VAL A 291 14.68 -1.76 0.09
C VAL A 291 14.76 -1.77 1.61
N LEU A 292 14.11 -0.81 2.24
CA LEU A 292 14.03 -0.75 3.70
C LEU A 292 12.84 -1.58 4.18
N TYR A 293 12.82 -1.91 5.46
CA TYR A 293 11.61 -2.48 6.07
C TYR A 293 10.39 -1.58 5.91
N PRO A 294 9.19 -2.18 5.83
CA PRO A 294 7.95 -1.43 5.80
C PRO A 294 7.76 -0.61 7.08
N GLU A 295 7.06 0.50 6.96
CA GLU A 295 6.53 1.26 8.08
C GLU A 295 5.20 0.64 8.54
N ASN A 296 4.94 0.71 9.86
CA ASN A 296 3.68 0.28 10.48
C ASN A 296 3.21 -1.12 10.03
N VAL A 297 4.11 -2.12 10.06
CA VAL A 297 3.85 -3.49 9.59
C VAL A 297 2.56 -4.07 10.18
N GLN A 298 2.35 -3.93 11.48
CA GLN A 298 1.17 -4.46 12.17
C GLN A 298 -0.14 -3.75 11.74
N GLU A 299 -0.10 -2.44 11.50
CA GLU A 299 -1.23 -1.68 10.97
C GLU A 299 -1.54 -2.14 9.53
N THR A 300 -0.50 -2.35 8.73
CA THR A 300 -0.65 -2.86 7.36
C THR A 300 -1.29 -4.24 7.34
N ALA A 301 -0.85 -5.17 8.21
CA ALA A 301 -1.46 -6.49 8.33
C ALA A 301 -2.96 -6.39 8.72
N THR A 302 -3.31 -5.44 9.57
CA THR A 302 -4.69 -5.17 9.98
C THR A 302 -5.53 -4.65 8.82
N GLN A 303 -5.03 -3.67 8.07
CA GLN A 303 -5.73 -3.10 6.92
C GLN A 303 -5.98 -4.14 5.82
N ILE A 304 -4.98 -4.98 5.54
CA ILE A 304 -5.12 -6.09 4.57
C ILE A 304 -6.15 -7.10 5.06
N TRP A 305 -6.13 -7.43 6.36
CA TRP A 305 -7.09 -8.36 6.96
C TRP A 305 -8.53 -7.84 6.85
N GLU A 306 -8.79 -6.61 7.27
CA GLU A 306 -10.12 -5.99 7.20
C GLU A 306 -10.62 -5.92 5.75
N TYR A 307 -9.72 -5.58 4.84
CA TYR A 307 -10.00 -5.49 3.41
C TYR A 307 -10.41 -6.84 2.81
N LEU A 308 -9.54 -7.85 2.88
CA LEU A 308 -9.80 -9.17 2.28
C LEU A 308 -10.98 -9.87 2.95
N LYS A 309 -11.17 -9.66 4.25
CA LYS A 309 -12.30 -10.20 4.99
C LYS A 309 -13.64 -9.67 4.47
N LYS A 310 -13.73 -8.34 4.28
CA LYS A 310 -14.94 -7.71 3.74
C LYS A 310 -15.13 -8.07 2.28
N GLN A 311 -14.06 -8.07 1.49
CA GLN A 311 -14.14 -8.28 0.05
C GLN A 311 -14.54 -9.71 -0.34
N HIS A 312 -14.04 -10.71 0.38
CA HIS A 312 -14.40 -12.11 0.15
C HIS A 312 -15.53 -12.60 1.06
N ASN A 313 -16.11 -11.72 1.88
CA ASN A 313 -17.19 -12.02 2.82
C ASN A 313 -16.91 -13.24 3.72
N VAL A 314 -15.68 -13.34 4.23
CA VAL A 314 -15.25 -14.38 5.18
C VAL A 314 -15.22 -13.85 6.61
N GLN A 315 -15.28 -14.73 7.62
CA GLN A 315 -15.22 -14.36 9.03
C GLN A 315 -13.92 -14.81 9.71
N LYS A 316 -13.36 -15.94 9.29
CA LYS A 316 -12.09 -16.48 9.76
C LYS A 316 -11.06 -16.34 8.65
N LEU A 317 -10.14 -15.42 8.85
CA LEU A 317 -9.05 -15.13 7.93
C LEU A 317 -7.81 -14.82 8.74
N GLY A 318 -6.66 -15.33 8.32
CA GLY A 318 -5.36 -14.96 8.87
C GLY A 318 -4.55 -14.14 7.88
N ILE A 319 -3.80 -13.14 8.35
CA ILE A 319 -2.76 -12.45 7.59
C ILE A 319 -1.43 -12.66 8.29
N VAL A 320 -0.36 -12.92 7.53
CA VAL A 320 1.03 -12.89 8.01
C VAL A 320 1.89 -12.09 7.05
N ILE A 321 2.61 -11.09 7.55
CA ILE A 321 3.65 -10.40 6.80
C ILE A 321 4.97 -11.05 7.16
N THR A 322 5.75 -11.46 6.16
CA THR A 322 6.98 -12.23 6.36
C THR A 322 8.20 -11.53 5.81
N ASP A 323 9.35 -11.92 6.31
CA ASP A 323 10.64 -11.65 5.68
C ASP A 323 11.53 -12.89 5.78
N SER A 324 12.72 -12.84 5.18
CA SER A 324 13.72 -13.88 5.32
C SER A 324 14.74 -13.53 6.40
N HIS A 325 15.19 -14.53 7.15
CA HIS A 325 16.22 -14.36 8.16
C HIS A 325 17.25 -15.49 8.13
N THR A 326 18.34 -15.31 8.86
CA THR A 326 19.35 -16.35 9.10
C THR A 326 19.25 -16.91 10.52
N THR A 327 19.47 -18.20 10.67
CA THR A 327 19.64 -18.83 12.00
C THR A 327 21.12 -19.02 12.33
N ILE A 328 21.51 -18.70 13.57
CA ILE A 328 22.88 -18.88 14.07
C ILE A 328 23.38 -20.31 13.80
N MET A 329 24.58 -20.40 13.21
CA MET A 329 25.25 -21.67 12.86
C MET A 329 24.53 -22.56 11.83
N ARG A 330 23.58 -22.01 11.06
CA ARG A 330 22.94 -22.70 9.94
C ARG A 330 23.24 -22.00 8.61
N ARG A 331 23.31 -22.79 7.54
CA ARG A 331 23.34 -22.27 6.16
C ARG A 331 21.92 -22.19 5.63
N GLY A 332 21.68 -21.20 4.77
CA GLY A 332 20.36 -20.94 4.19
C GLY A 332 19.58 -19.90 5.00
N VAL A 333 18.59 -19.30 4.35
CA VAL A 333 17.61 -18.41 4.96
C VAL A 333 16.30 -19.16 5.17
N THR A 334 15.50 -18.71 6.13
CA THR A 334 14.14 -19.20 6.38
C THR A 334 13.23 -18.01 6.65
N GLY A 335 11.93 -18.20 6.48
CA GLY A 335 10.94 -17.18 6.78
C GLY A 335 10.82 -16.86 8.27
N ILE A 336 10.59 -15.59 8.58
CA ILE A 336 10.21 -15.04 9.88
C ILE A 336 8.97 -14.16 9.70
N ALA A 337 8.09 -14.11 10.69
CA ALA A 337 6.96 -13.18 10.68
C ALA A 337 7.34 -11.82 11.25
N LEU A 338 6.94 -10.74 10.57
CA LEU A 338 7.10 -9.36 11.02
C LEU A 338 5.79 -8.74 11.55
N GLY A 339 4.64 -9.29 11.16
CA GLY A 339 3.32 -8.86 11.63
C GLY A 339 2.24 -9.86 11.24
N TRP A 340 1.10 -9.81 11.93
CA TRP A 340 0.01 -10.77 11.68
C TRP A 340 -1.36 -10.20 12.06
N CYS A 341 -2.44 -10.81 11.61
CA CYS A 341 -3.79 -10.48 12.07
C CYS A 341 -4.73 -11.69 11.95
N GLY A 342 -5.78 -11.72 12.78
CA GLY A 342 -6.90 -12.65 12.62
C GLY A 342 -6.74 -14.04 13.24
N PHE A 343 -5.69 -14.31 14.00
CA PHE A 343 -5.51 -15.57 14.74
C PHE A 343 -4.52 -15.44 15.91
N GLU A 344 -4.56 -16.41 16.82
CA GLU A 344 -3.63 -16.52 17.95
C GLU A 344 -2.20 -16.81 17.46
N PRO A 345 -1.17 -16.04 17.86
CA PRO A 345 0.18 -16.18 17.31
C PRO A 345 0.96 -17.39 17.85
N LEU A 346 0.55 -17.90 19.01
CA LEU A 346 1.22 -18.99 19.71
C LEU A 346 0.22 -20.09 20.05
N TYR A 347 0.62 -21.35 19.88
CA TYR A 347 -0.12 -22.48 20.42
C TYR A 347 0.55 -22.98 21.69
N SER A 348 -0.10 -22.80 22.85
CA SER A 348 0.46 -23.23 24.12
C SER A 348 0.20 -24.72 24.41
N TYR A 349 1.26 -25.44 24.77
CA TYR A 349 1.19 -26.75 25.41
C TYR A 349 1.40 -26.67 26.93
N ILE A 350 1.57 -25.48 27.50
CA ILE A 350 1.80 -25.33 28.94
C ILE A 350 0.62 -25.95 29.70
N ASN A 351 0.95 -26.75 30.72
CA ASN A 351 0.06 -27.59 31.52
C ASN A 351 -0.64 -28.74 30.79
N LYS A 352 -0.44 -28.92 29.48
CA LYS A 352 -0.91 -30.12 28.76
C LYS A 352 0.03 -31.30 29.05
N PRO A 353 -0.49 -32.53 29.14
CA PRO A 353 0.34 -33.71 29.36
C PRO A 353 1.22 -34.00 28.13
N ASP A 354 2.46 -34.40 28.37
CA ASP A 354 3.32 -35.06 27.40
C ASP A 354 2.88 -36.52 27.16
N LEU A 355 3.63 -37.24 26.32
CA LEU A 355 3.34 -38.65 26.01
C LEU A 355 3.34 -39.57 27.26
N CYS A 356 4.03 -39.17 28.32
CA CYS A 356 4.16 -39.91 29.58
C CYS A 356 3.19 -39.40 30.66
N GLY A 357 2.34 -38.41 30.35
CA GLY A 357 1.38 -37.82 31.28
C GLY A 357 1.95 -36.69 32.16
N ASN A 358 3.20 -36.27 31.97
CA ASN A 358 3.77 -35.15 32.73
C ASN A 358 3.33 -33.81 32.13
N PRO A 359 3.01 -32.79 32.94
CA PRO A 359 2.63 -31.48 32.42
C PRO A 359 3.83 -30.78 31.78
N LEU A 360 3.67 -30.33 30.53
CA LEU A 360 4.62 -29.49 29.83
C LEU A 360 4.66 -28.09 30.47
N ARG A 361 5.86 -27.55 30.71
CA ARG A 361 6.04 -26.32 31.52
C ARG A 361 6.20 -25.04 30.70
N VAL A 362 6.91 -25.12 29.59
CA VAL A 362 7.32 -23.95 28.78
C VAL A 362 7.02 -24.12 27.30
N THR A 363 6.47 -25.27 26.90
CA THR A 363 6.34 -25.64 25.49
C THR A 363 5.22 -24.84 24.83
N GLN A 364 5.59 -23.99 23.88
CA GLN A 364 4.68 -23.29 22.98
C GLN A 364 5.19 -23.46 21.54
N VAL A 365 4.28 -23.51 20.58
CA VAL A 365 4.62 -23.46 19.16
C VAL A 365 4.47 -22.02 18.69
N ASN A 366 5.53 -21.49 18.09
CA ASN A 366 5.50 -20.23 17.37
C ASN A 366 4.81 -20.48 16.01
N ILE A 367 3.50 -20.19 15.95
CA ILE A 367 2.70 -20.42 14.75
C ILE A 367 3.16 -19.47 13.64
N LEU A 368 3.43 -18.21 14.00
CA LEU A 368 3.82 -17.17 13.05
C LEU A 368 5.04 -17.58 12.22
N ASP A 369 6.14 -17.93 12.87
CA ASP A 369 7.37 -18.31 12.17
C ASP A 369 7.28 -19.68 11.50
N SER A 370 6.43 -20.57 12.01
CA SER A 370 6.15 -21.86 11.36
C SER A 370 5.45 -21.65 10.01
N LEU A 371 4.42 -20.77 9.97
CA LEU A 371 3.71 -20.41 8.75
C LEU A 371 4.61 -19.60 7.81
N ALA A 372 5.37 -18.64 8.35
CA ALA A 372 6.31 -17.84 7.57
C ALA A 372 7.36 -18.72 6.90
N THR A 373 7.95 -19.67 7.63
CA THR A 373 8.93 -20.62 7.09
C THR A 373 8.33 -21.44 5.95
N ALA A 374 7.12 -21.97 6.13
CA ALA A 374 6.45 -22.78 5.11
C ALA A 374 6.11 -21.97 3.85
N ALA A 375 5.60 -20.74 4.03
CA ALA A 375 5.26 -19.85 2.92
C ALA A 375 6.50 -19.38 2.17
N VAL A 376 7.52 -18.89 2.88
CA VAL A 376 8.77 -18.40 2.26
C VAL A 376 9.46 -19.52 1.48
N PHE A 377 9.42 -20.77 1.97
CA PHE A 377 9.94 -21.91 1.23
C PHE A 377 9.29 -22.12 -0.14
N VAL A 378 7.96 -21.91 -0.26
CA VAL A 378 7.25 -22.06 -1.55
C VAL A 378 7.27 -20.79 -2.41
N MET A 379 7.37 -19.63 -1.77
CA MET A 379 7.48 -18.32 -2.43
C MET A 379 8.84 -18.14 -3.12
N GLY A 380 9.89 -18.77 -2.57
CA GLY A 380 11.25 -18.66 -3.08
C GLY A 380 11.95 -17.36 -2.63
N GLU A 381 13.26 -17.32 -2.86
CA GLU A 381 14.16 -16.21 -2.46
C GLU A 381 14.87 -15.57 -3.67
N GLY A 382 14.71 -16.15 -4.85
CA GLY A 382 15.34 -15.73 -6.09
C GLY A 382 14.39 -14.96 -6.99
N ASN A 383 14.31 -15.39 -8.25
CA ASN A 383 13.52 -14.75 -9.30
C ASN A 383 12.16 -15.44 -9.53
N GLU A 384 11.65 -16.21 -8.57
CA GLU A 384 10.38 -16.92 -8.66
C GLU A 384 9.17 -15.98 -8.74
N GLN A 385 9.34 -14.70 -8.38
CA GLN A 385 8.32 -13.65 -8.49
C GLN A 385 7.00 -14.04 -7.81
N THR A 386 7.07 -14.76 -6.68
CA THR A 386 5.90 -15.22 -5.93
C THR A 386 5.86 -14.56 -4.55
N PRO A 387 5.41 -13.30 -4.43
CA PRO A 387 5.44 -12.54 -3.17
C PRO A 387 4.27 -12.84 -2.23
N LEU A 388 3.35 -13.71 -2.63
CA LEU A 388 2.13 -14.06 -1.92
C LEU A 388 1.98 -15.58 -1.85
N ALA A 389 1.48 -16.10 -0.73
CA ALA A 389 1.06 -17.48 -0.59
C ALA A 389 -0.24 -17.58 0.19
N ILE A 390 -1.02 -18.62 -0.08
CA ILE A 390 -2.22 -18.96 0.69
C ILE A 390 -1.96 -20.30 1.37
N ILE A 391 -2.08 -20.33 2.69
CA ILE A 391 -2.02 -21.55 3.49
C ILE A 391 -3.44 -21.96 3.86
N ARG A 392 -3.78 -23.21 3.56
CA ARG A 392 -5.08 -23.83 3.89
C ARG A 392 -4.88 -25.01 4.82
N ASP A 393 -5.92 -25.32 5.60
CA ASP A 393 -5.98 -26.47 6.48
C ASP A 393 -4.80 -26.54 7.49
N ALA A 394 -4.27 -25.38 7.87
CA ALA A 394 -3.18 -25.30 8.83
C ALA A 394 -3.66 -25.81 10.21
N PRO A 395 -2.99 -26.82 10.79
CA PRO A 395 -3.41 -27.35 12.07
C PRO A 395 -3.12 -26.36 13.19
N LYS A 396 -3.91 -26.42 14.27
CA LYS A 396 -3.68 -25.69 15.53
C LYS A 396 -3.78 -24.16 15.41
N ILE A 397 -4.50 -23.68 14.40
CA ILE A 397 -4.86 -22.26 14.27
C ILE A 397 -6.15 -22.00 15.05
N SER A 398 -6.11 -20.99 15.92
CA SER A 398 -7.30 -20.44 16.57
C SER A 398 -7.59 -19.08 15.95
N PHE A 399 -8.52 -19.04 14.99
CA PHE A 399 -8.92 -17.80 14.33
C PHE A 399 -9.64 -16.86 15.29
N LEU A 400 -9.32 -15.58 15.16
CA LEU A 400 -9.87 -14.48 15.94
C LEU A 400 -10.55 -13.50 14.98
N ASN A 401 -11.80 -13.12 15.29
CA ASN A 401 -12.50 -12.09 14.55
C ASN A 401 -12.23 -10.69 15.11
N ARG A 402 -10.95 -10.39 15.39
CA ARG A 402 -10.48 -9.13 15.95
C ARG A 402 -9.00 -8.93 15.64
N ILE A 403 -8.55 -7.68 15.76
CA ILE A 403 -7.15 -7.32 15.65
C ILE A 403 -6.35 -7.78 16.89
N PRO A 404 -5.03 -8.03 16.77
CA PRO A 404 -4.18 -8.33 17.91
C PRO A 404 -4.10 -7.17 18.92
N THR A 405 -4.23 -7.49 20.20
CA THR A 405 -4.03 -6.55 21.30
C THR A 405 -2.55 -6.19 21.48
N VAL A 406 -2.28 -5.11 22.21
CA VAL A 406 -0.91 -4.69 22.53
C VAL A 406 -0.20 -5.75 23.37
N GLU A 407 -0.92 -6.43 24.26
CA GLU A 407 -0.40 -7.52 25.09
C GLU A 407 0.00 -8.73 24.25
N GLU A 408 -0.81 -9.12 23.26
CA GLU A 408 -0.48 -10.21 22.33
C GLU A 408 0.73 -9.86 21.44
N GLN A 409 0.82 -8.60 20.98
CA GLN A 409 1.99 -8.09 20.26
C GLN A 409 3.27 -8.17 21.08
N LYS A 410 3.21 -7.83 22.37
CA LYS A 410 4.35 -7.96 23.28
C LYS A 410 4.67 -9.41 23.61
N ALA A 411 3.67 -10.30 23.68
CA ALA A 411 3.84 -11.69 24.09
C ALA A 411 4.62 -12.55 23.08
N ILE A 412 4.68 -12.13 21.80
CA ILE A 412 5.48 -12.84 20.79
C ILE A 412 6.96 -12.40 20.77
N VAL A 413 7.27 -11.32 21.47
CA VAL A 413 8.63 -10.77 21.58
C VAL A 413 9.20 -11.17 22.93
N ILE A 414 10.48 -11.56 22.95
CA ILE A 414 11.23 -11.79 24.18
C ILE A 414 12.35 -10.76 24.28
N SER A 415 12.50 -10.15 25.46
CA SER A 415 13.55 -9.16 25.66
C SER A 415 14.93 -9.81 25.68
N MET A 416 15.99 -9.06 25.31
CA MET A 416 17.37 -9.56 25.37
C MET A 416 17.78 -10.05 26.76
N ASP A 417 17.15 -9.55 27.84
CA ASP A 417 17.48 -9.95 29.21
C ASP A 417 16.80 -11.26 29.62
N GLU A 418 15.64 -11.57 29.05
CA GLU A 418 14.85 -12.77 29.34
C GLU A 418 15.14 -13.92 28.38
N ASP A 419 15.73 -13.63 27.22
CA ASP A 419 16.04 -14.62 26.18
C ASP A 419 17.09 -15.65 26.65
N LEU A 420 16.95 -16.90 26.18
CA LEU A 420 17.93 -17.96 26.40
C LEU A 420 19.35 -17.56 25.96
N TYR A 421 19.46 -16.75 24.91
CA TYR A 421 20.69 -16.23 24.35
C TYR A 421 21.18 -14.95 25.05
N ALA A 422 20.55 -14.51 26.14
CA ALA A 422 20.95 -13.33 26.90
C ALA A 422 22.46 -13.25 27.20
N PRO A 423 23.16 -14.34 27.62
CA PRO A 423 24.61 -14.27 27.86
C PRO A 423 25.42 -13.87 26.61
N LEU A 424 24.98 -14.32 25.43
CA LEU A 424 25.60 -13.95 24.15
C LEU A 424 25.21 -12.52 23.78
N LEU A 425 23.92 -12.22 23.74
CA LEU A 425 23.38 -10.93 23.31
C LEU A 425 23.87 -9.78 24.20
N ARG A 426 23.99 -9.97 25.51
CA ARG A 426 24.45 -8.92 26.43
C ARG A 426 25.96 -8.71 26.43
N SER A 427 26.73 -9.73 26.03
CA SER A 427 28.19 -9.62 25.93
C SER A 427 28.65 -8.92 24.65
N ALA A 428 27.76 -8.80 23.67
CA ALA A 428 28.01 -8.17 22.39
C ALA A 428 28.16 -6.63 22.52
N ASN A 429 29.07 -6.07 21.72
CA ASN A 429 29.32 -4.64 21.67
C ASN A 429 28.29 -3.93 20.77
N TRP A 430 27.11 -3.65 21.31
CA TRP A 430 26.05 -2.96 20.59
C TRP A 430 26.25 -1.44 20.58
N SER A 431 26.27 -0.85 19.39
CA SER A 431 26.11 0.59 19.20
C SER A 431 24.63 0.96 19.21
N LYS A 432 24.22 1.78 20.19
CA LYS A 432 22.89 2.38 20.24
C LYS A 432 22.92 3.73 19.55
N ILE A 433 21.99 3.94 18.63
CA ILE A 433 21.98 5.11 17.77
C ILE A 433 21.12 6.16 18.47
N MET A 434 21.79 7.16 19.06
CA MET A 434 21.12 8.30 19.67
C MET A 434 20.62 9.24 18.57
N ASP A 435 19.41 9.77 18.75
CA ASP A 435 18.60 10.62 17.84
C ASP A 435 17.85 9.91 16.69
N LYS A 436 16.63 9.44 16.99
CA LYS A 436 15.48 9.54 16.06
C LYS A 436 14.70 10.82 16.44
N ARG A 437 15.09 11.98 15.90
CA ARG A 437 14.27 13.20 15.96
C ARG A 437 13.45 13.37 14.71
#